data_AF-A0A9E5TAP4-F1
#
_entry.id   AF-A0A9E5TAP4-F1
#
_cell.length_a   1.000
_cell.length_b   1.000
_cell.length_c   1.000
_cell.angle_alpha   90.00
_cell.angle_beta   90.00
_cell.angle_gamma   90.00
#
_symmetry.space_group_name_H-M   'P 1'
#
loop_
_entity.id
_entity.type
_entity.pdbx_description
1 polymer ?
#
loop_
_entity_poly.entity_id
_entity_poly.type
_entity_poly.pdbx_seq_one_letter_code
_entity_poly.pdbx_strand_id
1 'polypeptide(L)' 'DVLLGGGAGDTLDGGDGVDTADYSTSFGSQLVDLLFPEINTNDAAGDTYISIENAIGGNGADNMRGTYDDNVLNGGTNVD' A
#
# COMPACT_ATOMS: atom_id res chain seq x y z
N ASP A 1 3.25 -1.31 12.79
CA ASP A 1 3.60 0.10 12.49
C ASP A 1 2.84 0.65 11.29
N VAL A 2 3.03 1.94 10.99
CA VAL A 2 2.48 2.61 9.79
C VAL A 2 3.65 3.25 9.03
N LEU A 3 3.85 2.83 7.79
CA LEU A 3 4.97 3.23 6.95
C LEU A 3 4.46 3.96 5.72
N LEU A 4 4.91 5.20 5.54
CA LEU A 4 4.52 5.99 4.37
C LEU A 4 5.18 5.41 3.12
N GLY A 5 4.37 4.96 2.16
CA GLY A 5 4.86 4.39 0.91
C GLY A 5 5.35 5.42 -0.10
N GLY A 6 4.91 6.68 0.04
CA GLY A 6 5.44 7.79 -0.76
C GLY A 6 5.45 7.50 -2.26
N GLY A 7 6.33 8.15 -3.00
CA GLY A 7 6.67 7.74 -4.36
C GLY A 7 8.18 7.63 -4.49
N ALA A 8 8.64 7.13 -5.63
CA ALA A 8 10.05 6.83 -5.95
C ALA A 8 10.55 5.43 -5.56
N GLY A 9 9.65 4.48 -5.27
CA GLY A 9 10.00 3.07 -5.09
C GLY A 9 10.67 2.82 -3.74
N ASP A 10 9.85 2.87 -2.69
CA ASP A 10 10.28 2.77 -1.30
C ASP A 10 10.39 1.31 -0.82
N THR A 11 11.29 1.07 0.13
CA THR A 11 11.33 -0.21 0.87
C THR A 11 10.60 -0.05 2.19
N LEU A 12 9.43 -0.66 2.31
CA LEU A 12 8.61 -0.65 3.51
C LEU A 12 8.82 -1.96 4.26
N ASP A 13 9.60 -1.90 5.34
CA ASP A 13 9.90 -3.03 6.22
C ASP A 13 9.22 -2.82 7.58
N GLY A 14 8.14 -3.58 7.82
CA GLY A 14 7.33 -3.52 9.04
C GLY A 14 7.94 -4.26 10.23
N GLY A 15 8.82 -5.23 9.99
CA GLY A 15 9.42 -6.03 11.07
C GLY A 15 8.43 -6.94 11.80
N ASP A 16 8.44 -6.89 13.13
CA ASP A 16 7.56 -7.71 13.97
C ASP A 16 6.25 -6.98 14.26
N GLY A 17 5.11 -7.65 14.04
CA GLY A 17 3.82 -7.16 14.50
C GLY A 17 2.77 -7.17 13.40
N VAL A 18 1.99 -6.09 13.37
CA VAL A 18 0.97 -5.84 12.35
C VAL A 18 1.25 -4.46 11.77
N ASP A 19 1.54 -4.44 10.49
CA ASP A 19 2.16 -3.32 9.80
C ASP A 19 1.29 -2.84 8.63
N THR A 20 1.36 -1.55 8.36
CA THR A 20 0.49 -0.88 7.38
C THR A 20 1.31 -0.01 6.45
N ALA A 21 1.21 -0.27 5.14
CA ALA A 21 1.66 0.67 4.13
C ALA A 21 0.63 1.80 3.96
N ASP A 22 1.07 3.05 4.08
CA ASP A 22 0.22 4.23 4.04
C ASP A 22 0.47 5.04 2.77
N TYR A 23 -0.54 5.12 1.91
CA TYR A 23 -0.55 5.93 0.70
C TYR A 23 -1.56 7.08 0.77
N SER A 24 -2.05 7.45 1.96
CA SER A 24 -3.07 8.48 2.15
C SER A 24 -2.71 9.85 1.57
N THR A 25 -1.42 10.12 1.32
CA THR A 25 -0.93 11.35 0.67
C THR A 25 -0.93 11.29 -0.86
N SER A 26 -1.15 10.12 -1.45
CA SER A 26 -1.15 9.94 -2.91
C SER A 26 -2.33 10.62 -3.57
N PHE A 27 -2.09 11.16 -4.77
CA PHE A 27 -3.10 11.83 -5.59
C PHE A 27 -3.41 11.03 -6.85
N GLY A 28 -4.70 10.81 -7.10
CA GLY A 28 -5.18 10.05 -8.26
C GLY A 28 -5.23 8.54 -7.99
N SER A 29 -5.88 7.81 -8.90
CA SER A 29 -6.05 6.36 -8.79
C SER A 29 -4.71 5.60 -8.79
N GLN A 30 -4.60 4.61 -7.91
CA GLN A 30 -3.44 3.73 -7.85
C GLN A 30 -3.80 2.26 -7.67
N LEU A 31 -2.87 1.39 -8.05
CA LEU A 31 -2.89 -0.04 -7.76
C LEU A 31 -1.87 -0.30 -6.64
N VAL A 32 -2.36 -0.82 -5.51
CA VAL A 32 -1.54 -1.28 -4.38
C VAL A 32 -1.76 -2.78 -4.22
N ASP A 33 -0.75 -3.56 -4.58
CA ASP A 33 -0.71 -5.01 -4.42
C ASP A 33 0.46 -5.36 -3.50
N LEU A 34 0.16 -5.86 -2.30
CA LEU A 34 1.18 -6.24 -1.31
C LEU A 34 1.89 -7.55 -1.67
N LEU A 35 1.28 -8.36 -2.54
CA LEU A 35 1.81 -9.66 -2.95
C LEU A 35 2.64 -9.57 -4.24
N PHE A 36 2.20 -8.75 -5.18
CA PHE A 36 2.84 -8.51 -6.47
C PHE A 36 3.22 -7.03 -6.61
N PRO A 37 4.22 -6.54 -5.87
CA PRO A 37 4.60 -5.12 -5.91
C PRO A 37 5.03 -4.63 -7.31
N GLU A 38 5.45 -5.53 -8.20
CA GLU A 38 5.94 -5.20 -9.53
C GLU A 38 4.87 -4.62 -10.47
N ILE A 39 3.57 -4.80 -10.15
CA ILE A 39 2.47 -4.24 -10.94
C ILE A 39 1.91 -2.94 -10.34
N ASN A 40 2.44 -2.48 -9.21
CA ASN A 40 1.94 -1.28 -8.54
C ASN A 40 2.13 -0.03 -9.40
N THR A 41 1.26 0.95 -9.15
CA THR A 41 1.23 2.19 -9.93
C THR A 41 1.22 3.41 -9.03
N ASN A 42 1.51 4.56 -9.64
CA ASN A 42 1.57 5.85 -8.95
C ASN A 42 2.58 5.84 -7.79
N ASP A 43 2.21 6.37 -6.64
CA ASP A 43 3.03 6.42 -5.43
C ASP A 43 3.54 5.01 -5.02
N ALA A 44 2.70 3.98 -5.12
CA ALA A 44 3.12 2.59 -4.84
C ALA A 44 4.07 1.97 -5.89
N ALA A 45 4.36 2.65 -7.00
CA ALA A 45 5.13 2.08 -8.10
C ALA A 45 6.61 1.89 -7.74
N GLY A 46 7.06 0.64 -7.83
CA GLY A 46 8.45 0.29 -7.54
C GLY A 46 8.73 0.03 -6.07
N ASP A 47 7.70 0.09 -5.22
CA ASP A 47 7.84 -0.21 -3.80
C ASP A 47 8.13 -1.69 -3.55
N THR A 48 8.74 -1.98 -2.41
CA THR A 48 8.95 -3.34 -1.91
C THR A 48 8.41 -3.45 -0.49
N TYR A 49 7.62 -4.50 -0.24
CA TYR A 49 7.01 -4.76 1.05
C TYR A 49 7.68 -5.94 1.75
N ILE A 50 8.09 -5.73 3.00
CA ILE A 50 8.67 -6.75 3.88
C ILE A 50 7.86 -6.71 5.19
N SER A 51 7.23 -7.83 5.54
CA SER A 51 6.38 -7.94 6.74
C SER A 51 5.33 -6.81 6.80
N ILE A 52 4.50 -6.69 5.76
CA ILE A 52 3.39 -5.73 5.70
C ILE A 52 2.09 -6.49 5.50
N GLU A 53 1.14 -6.32 6.42
CA GLU A 53 -0.15 -7.01 6.39
C GLU A 53 -1.28 -6.13 5.88
N ASN A 54 -1.15 -4.80 6.00
CA ASN A 54 -2.23 -3.87 5.73
C ASN A 54 -1.81 -2.76 4.78
N ALA A 55 -2.80 -2.14 4.15
CA ALA A 55 -2.57 -0.97 3.33
C ALA A 55 -3.69 0.07 3.46
N ILE A 56 -3.32 1.34 3.38
CA ILE A 56 -4.22 2.49 3.28
C ILE A 56 -4.02 3.11 1.88
N GLY A 57 -5.10 3.22 1.12
CA GLY A 57 -5.17 3.86 -0.18
C GLY A 57 -5.05 5.38 -0.10
N GLY A 58 -4.95 6.00 -1.27
CA GLY A 58 -4.78 7.44 -1.42
C GLY A 58 -6.10 8.19 -1.54
N ASN A 59 -6.02 9.35 -2.21
CA ASN A 59 -7.17 10.20 -2.51
C ASN A 59 -7.77 9.88 -3.89
N GLY A 60 -7.39 8.76 -4.48
CA GLY A 60 -7.81 8.28 -5.80
C GLY A 60 -9.06 7.42 -5.75
N ALA A 61 -9.34 6.71 -6.84
CA ALA A 61 -10.15 5.49 -6.79
C ALA A 61 -9.18 4.33 -6.97
N ASP A 62 -8.98 3.54 -5.92
CA ASP A 62 -7.83 2.68 -5.78
C ASP A 62 -8.18 1.20 -5.96
N ASN A 63 -7.26 0.46 -6.58
CA ASN A 63 -7.34 -1.00 -6.67
C ASN A 63 -6.37 -1.58 -5.65
N MET A 64 -6.89 -2.21 -4.60
CA MET A 64 -6.07 -2.72 -3.51
C MET A 64 -6.15 -4.24 -3.42
N ARG A 65 -4.99 -4.88 -3.26
CA ARG A 65 -4.85 -6.33 -3.11
C ARG A 65 -3.87 -6.64 -1.99
N GLY A 66 -4.31 -7.54 -1.11
CA GLY A 66 -3.53 -8.00 0.03
C GLY A 66 -2.60 -9.15 -0.32
N THR A 67 -2.11 -9.81 0.71
CA THR A 67 -1.29 -11.02 0.63
C THR A 67 -2.15 -12.28 0.72
N TYR A 68 -1.54 -13.43 1.03
CA TYR A 68 -2.27 -14.66 1.33
C TYR A 68 -2.76 -14.75 2.78
N ASP A 69 -2.31 -13.84 3.64
CA ASP A 69 -2.64 -13.79 5.07
C ASP A 69 -3.82 -12.84 5.33
N ASP A 70 -4.18 -12.64 6.59
CA ASP A 70 -5.24 -11.70 6.96
C ASP A 70 -4.78 -10.27 6.69
N ASN A 71 -5.49 -9.54 5.83
CA ASN A 71 -5.19 -8.15 5.49
C ASN A 71 -6.35 -7.21 5.82
N VAL A 72 -6.02 -6.01 6.29
CA VAL A 72 -6.93 -4.87 6.33
C VAL A 72 -6.54 -3.91 5.21
N LEU A 73 -7.42 -3.81 4.21
CA LEU A 73 -7.28 -2.86 3.09
C LEU A 73 -8.27 -1.73 3.30
N ASN A 74 -7.76 -0.54 3.63
CA ASN A 74 -8.55 0.66 3.75
C ASN A 74 -8.38 1.48 2.48
N GLY A 75 -9.45 1.67 1.71
CA GLY A 75 -9.40 2.39 0.45
C GLY A 75 -9.03 3.88 0.55
N GLY A 76 -9.11 4.47 1.75
CA GLY A 76 -8.72 5.87 1.97
C GLY A 76 -9.92 6.81 1.98
N THR A 77 -9.80 7.97 1.34
CA THR A 77 -10.78 9.07 1.49
C THR A 77 -11.91 9.05 0.45
N ASN A 78 -11.85 8.18 -0.55
CA ASN A 78 -12.85 8.03 -1.61
C ASN A 78 -13.61 6.70 -1.52
N VAL A 79 -14.51 6.48 -2.46
CA VAL A 79 -15.23 5.20 -2.62
C VAL A 79 -14.49 4.38 -3.68
N ASP A 80 -13.83 3.33 -3.23
CA ASP A 80 -12.99 2.42 -4.03
C ASP A 80 -13.74 1.20 -4.55
#